data_AF-A0A8I6Y2I6-F1
#
_entry.id   AF-A0A8I6Y2I6-F1
#
_cell.length_a   1.000
_cell.length_b   1.000
_cell.length_c   1.000
_cell.angle_alpha   90.00
_cell.angle_beta   90.00
_cell.angle_gamma   90.00
#
_symmetry.space_group_name_H-M   'P 1'
#
loop_
_entity.id
_entity.type
_entity.pdbx_description
1 polymer ?
#
loop_
_entity_poly.entity_id
_entity_poly.type
_entity_poly.pdbx_seq_one_letter_code
_entity_poly.pdbx_strand_id
1 'polypeptide(L)' 'MPVEEFAAQPFVQKYELVKYILEVGLAKVDKEYAGFSPISIKSAFSEKQSLFNMNRRDLEKASGSISTQKDS' A
#
# COMPACT_ATOMS: atom_id res chain seq x y z
N MET A 1 -1.51 -15.24 14.47
CA MET A 1 -2.71 -15.01 15.31
C MET A 1 -3.85 -14.73 14.36
N PRO A 2 -4.95 -15.49 14.40
CA PRO A 2 -6.19 -15.17 13.72
C PRO A 2 -6.63 -13.73 14.04
N VAL A 3 -7.24 -13.06 13.07
CA VAL A 3 -7.64 -11.66 13.24
C VAL A 3 -8.69 -11.52 14.34
N GLU A 4 -9.55 -12.54 14.47
CA GLU A 4 -10.59 -12.66 15.49
C GLU A 4 -9.98 -12.78 16.89
N GLU A 5 -8.92 -13.58 17.05
CA GLU A 5 -8.19 -13.70 18.31
C GLU A 5 -7.48 -12.40 18.71
N PHE A 6 -6.94 -11.67 17.74
CA PHE A 6 -6.37 -10.35 17.97
C PHE A 6 -7.44 -9.31 18.35
N ALA A 7 -8.57 -9.30 17.63
CA ALA A 7 -9.69 -8.39 17.86
C ALA A 7 -10.36 -8.57 19.23
N ALA A 8 -10.34 -9.79 19.77
CA ALA A 8 -10.88 -10.11 21.09
C ALA A 8 -10.01 -9.60 22.26
N GLN A 9 -8.80 -9.09 22.01
CA GLN A 9 -7.93 -8.61 23.08
C GLN A 9 -8.50 -7.37 23.78
N PRO A 10 -8.48 -7.30 25.12
CA PRO A 10 -9.01 -6.15 25.87
C PRO A 10 -8.39 -4.81 25.45
N PHE A 11 -7.10 -4.82 25.07
CA PHE A 11 -6.41 -3.63 24.56
C PHE A 11 -7.00 -3.11 23.24
N VAL A 12 -7.34 -4.01 22.32
CA VAL A 12 -7.90 -3.68 21.01
C VAL A 12 -9.30 -3.09 21.16
N GLN A 13 -10.09 -3.59 22.11
CA GLN A 13 -11.43 -3.08 22.39
C GLN A 13 -11.42 -1.73 23.14
N LYS A 14 -10.38 -1.47 23.94
CA LYS A 14 -10.25 -0.29 24.81
C LYS A 14 -9.93 1.00 24.06
N TYR A 15 -9.16 0.94 22.98
CA TYR A 15 -8.67 2.13 22.27
C TYR A 15 -9.22 2.21 20.84
N GLU A 16 -9.91 3.31 20.54
CA GLU A 16 -10.49 3.57 19.22
C GLU A 16 -9.45 3.53 18.09
N LEU A 17 -8.26 4.09 18.34
CA LEU A 17 -7.14 4.04 17.38
C LEU A 17 -6.81 2.61 16.95
N VAL A 18 -6.85 1.66 17.88
CA VAL A 18 -6.49 0.26 17.59
C VAL A 18 -7.60 -0.42 16.78
N LYS A 19 -8.86 -0.04 16.98
CA LYS A 19 -9.98 -0.46 16.13
C LYS A 19 -9.80 0.01 14.69
N TYR A 20 -9.45 1.28 14.47
CA TYR A 20 -9.19 1.79 13.13
C TYR A 20 -7.99 1.10 12.45
N ILE A 21 -6.93 0.80 13.21
CA ILE A 21 -5.79 0.03 12.69
C ILE A 21 -6.24 -1.37 12.26
N LEU A 22 -7.10 -2.02 13.05
CA LEU A 22 -7.67 -3.33 12.73
C LEU A 22 -8.52 -3.27 11.46
N GLU A 23 -9.39 -2.27 11.32
CA GLU A 23 -10.23 -2.07 10.13
C GLU A 23 -9.39 -1.90 8.85
N VAL A 24 -8.31 -1.11 8.91
CA VAL A 24 -7.37 -0.97 7.78
C VAL A 24 -6.68 -2.31 7.46
N GLY A 25 -6.31 -3.08 8.49
CA GLY A 25 -5.73 -4.41 8.33
C GLY A 25 -6.69 -5.41 7.68
N LEU A 26 -7.96 -5.41 8.09
CA LEU A 26 -9.02 -6.22 7.49
C LEU A 26 -9.24 -5.83 6.03
N ALA A 27 -9.39 -4.54 5.74
CA ALA A 27 -9.51 -4.06 4.36
C ALA A 27 -8.30 -4.42 3.48
N LYS A 28 -7.11 -4.58 4.07
CA LYS A 28 -5.91 -5.06 3.35
C LYS A 28 -6.01 -6.55 3.00
N VAL A 29 -6.54 -7.38 3.90
CA VAL A 29 -6.79 -8.81 3.66
C VAL A 29 -7.81 -8.99 2.54
N ASP A 30 -8.87 -8.18 2.53
CA ASP A 30 -9.93 -8.21 1.52
C ASP A 30 -9.52 -7.59 0.17
N LYS A 31 -8.26 -7.14 0.04
CA LYS A 31 -7.68 -6.45 -1.15
C LYS A 31 -8.35 -5.13 -1.52
N GLU A 32 -9.26 -4.64 -0.68
CA GLU A 32 -9.93 -3.34 -0.87
C GLU A 32 -8.98 -2.18 -0.57
N TYR A 33 -8.07 -2.37 0.39
CA TYR A 33 -7.02 -1.40 0.73
C TYR A 33 -5.71 -1.71 -0.01
N ALA A 34 -5.38 -0.88 -1.02
CA ALA A 34 -4.11 -1.01 -1.76
C ALA A 34 -2.90 -0.60 -0.90
N GLY A 35 -3.06 0.42 -0.06
CA GLY A 35 -1.98 1.06 0.69
C GLY A 35 -0.93 1.69 -0.21
N PHE A 36 0.22 2.03 0.38
CA PHE A 36 1.40 2.46 -0.36
C PHE A 36 2.42 1.33 -0.44
N SER A 37 3.08 1.21 -1.59
CA SER A 37 4.17 0.27 -1.81
C SER A 37 5.42 1.00 -2.25
N PRO A 38 6.62 0.54 -1.85
CA PRO A 38 7.86 1.11 -2.32
C PRO A 38 8.00 0.84 -3.82
N ILE A 39 8.21 1.91 -4.58
CA ILE A 39 8.61 1.86 -5.99
C ILE A 39 10.07 2.29 -6.10
N SER A 40 10.82 1.57 -6.93
CA SER A 40 12.20 1.93 -7.21
C SER A 40 12.22 3.11 -8.17
N ILE A 41 12.91 4.19 -7.79
CA ILE A 41 13.08 5.38 -8.61
C ILE A 41 14.56 5.70 -8.79
N LYS A 42 14.89 6.28 -9.94
CA LYS A 42 16.20 6.89 -10.20
C LYS A 42 16.06 8.40 -10.00
N SER A 43 16.91 8.97 -9.15
CA SER A 43 16.93 10.42 -8.96
C SER A 43 17.45 11.13 -10.22
N ALA A 44 16.86 12.26 -10.57
CA ALA A 44 17.38 13.12 -11.63
C ALA A 44 18.70 13.82 -11.22
N PHE A 45 19.00 13.86 -9.92
CA PHE A 45 20.13 14.59 -9.35
C PHE A 45 21.30 13.68 -8.96
N SER A 46 21.13 12.36 -9.03
CA SER A 46 22.18 11.40 -8.67
C SER A 46 21.92 10.02 -9.25
N GLU A 47 22.97 9.25 -9.49
CA GLU A 47 22.88 7.84 -9.91
C GLU A 47 22.37 6.87 -8.83
N LYS A 48 22.00 7.38 -7.64
CA LYS A 48 21.48 6.55 -6.56
C LYS A 48 20.05 6.10 -6.85
N GLN A 49 19.81 4.81 -6.65
CA GLN A 49 18.48 4.24 -6.62
C GLN A 49 17.82 4.52 -5.26
N SER A 50 16.57 4.97 -5.27
CA SER A 50 15.80 5.30 -4.06
C SER A 50 14.46 4.56 -4.07
N LEU A 51 13.87 4.36 -2.89
CA LEU A 51 12.52 3.80 -2.76
C LEU A 51 11.54 4.92 -2.40
N PHE A 52 10.47 5.03 -3.19
CA PHE A 52 9.41 6.00 -2.96
C PHE A 52 8.10 5.28 -2.67
N ASN A 53 7.46 5.57 -1.54
CA ASN A 53 6.22 4.89 -1.14
C ASN A 53 5.03 5.53 -1.84
N MET A 54 4.45 4.84 -2.83
CA MET A 54 3.37 5.35 -3.66
C MET A 54 2.14 4.45 -3.61
N ASN A 55 0.96 5.04 -3.86
CA ASN A 55 -0.26 4.28 -4.12
C ASN A 55 -0.10 3.52 -5.43
N ARG A 56 0.10 2.20 -5.34
CA ARG A 56 0.33 1.37 -6.50
C ARG A 56 -0.86 1.37 -7.45
N ARG A 57 -2.09 1.27 -6.93
CA ARG A 57 -3.31 1.19 -7.75
C ARG A 57 -3.42 2.39 -8.68
N ASP A 58 -3.18 3.59 -8.16
CA ASP A 58 -3.30 4.81 -8.95
C ASP A 58 -2.08 5.07 -9.83
N LEU A 59 -0.89 4.64 -9.39
CA LEU A 59 0.31 4.65 -10.23
C LEU A 59 0.14 3.76 -11.48
N GLU A 60 -0.37 2.53 -11.31
CA GLU A 60 -0.58 1.60 -12.43
C GLU A 60 -1.59 2.20 -13.43
N LYS A 61 -2.69 2.81 -12.94
CA LYS A 61 -3.65 3.54 -13.79
C LYS A 61 -3.00 4.70 -14.55
N ALA A 62 -2.16 5.50 -13.89
CA ALA A 62 -1.46 6.60 -14.53
C ALA A 62 -0.47 6.10 -15.59
N SER A 63 0.23 4.99 -15.31
CA SER A 63 1.21 4.38 -16.22
C SER A 63 0.57 3.69 -17.44
N GLY A 64 -0.69 3.24 -17.32
CA GLY A 64 -1.48 2.64 -18.40
C GLY A 64 -1.83 3.58 -19.58
N SER A 65 -1.33 4.81 -19.56
CA SER A 65 -1.41 5.77 -20.68
C SER A 65 -0.16 5.76 -21.60
N ILE A 66 0.88 4.97 -21.29
CA ILE A 66 2.03 4.78 -22.17
C ILE A 66 1.91 3.42 -22.87
N SER A 67 1.00 3.34 -23.84
CA SER A 67 1.02 2.25 -24.82
C SER A 67 2.31 2.35 -25.63
N THR A 68 3.02 1.25 -25.69
CA THR A 68 4.32 1.04 -26.33
C THR A 68 4.25 1.41 -27.81
N GLN A 69 4.83 2.54 -28.23
CA GLN A 69 5.29 2.68 -29.61
C GLN A 69 6.51 1.77 -29.77
N LYS A 70 6.25 0.61 -30.34
CA LYS A 70 7.25 -0.33 -30.82
C LYS A 70 7.70 0.21 -32.17
N ASP A 71 8.76 1.01 -32.18
CA ASP A 71 9.37 1.47 -33.43
C ASP A 71 9.90 0.27 -34.22
N SER A 72 9.51 0.27 -35.50
CA SER A 72 9.83 -0.74 -36.52
C SER A 72 11.22 -0.53 -37.12
#